data_AF-A0A4P6EXN4-F1
#
_entry.id   AF-A0A4P6EXN4-F1
#
_cell.length_a   1.000
_cell.length_b   1.000
_cell.length_c   1.000
_cell.angle_alpha   90.00
_cell.angle_beta   90.00
_cell.angle_gamma   90.00
#
_symmetry.space_group_name_H-M   'P 1'
#
loop_
_entity.id
_entity.type
_entity.pdbx_description
1 polymer ?
#
loop_
_entity_poly.entity_id
_entity_poly.type
_entity_poly.pdbx_seq_one_letter_code
_entity_poly.pdbx_strand_id
1 'polypeptide(L)'
;MKLRACHYNECSYIMTVVFEDGTTRRLNCSEIEATYDMHASACSRLIWLKENDPFAYAELVLNNNLKRYAEEYSREYLKQQNELAEQLEAHYQDKAYAQAIAREIMMRGD
;
A
#
# COMPACT_ATOMS: atom_id res chain seq x y z
N MET A 1 18.41 -14.92 4.09
CA MET A 1 19.18 -13.78 3.55
C MET A 1 18.62 -12.52 4.18
N LYS A 2 19.46 -11.67 4.79
CA LYS A 2 19.01 -10.47 5.49
C LYS A 2 19.31 -9.23 4.65
N LEU A 3 18.32 -8.33 4.57
CA LEU A 3 18.43 -7.08 3.83
C LEU A 3 19.35 -6.11 4.59
N ARG A 4 20.31 -5.50 3.89
CA ARG A 4 21.23 -4.51 4.46
C ARG A 4 20.84 -3.09 4.06
N ALA A 5 20.51 -2.90 2.78
CA ALA A 5 20.12 -1.61 2.23
C ALA A 5 19.19 -1.79 1.03
N CYS A 6 18.41 -0.78 0.73
CA CYS A 6 17.58 -0.73 -0.47
C CYS A 6 17.47 0.70 -0.99
N HIS A 7 17.18 0.82 -2.28
CA HIS A 7 16.89 2.10 -2.92
C HIS A 7 15.82 1.91 -3.98
N TYR A 8 14.76 2.71 -3.89
CA TYR A 8 13.69 2.76 -4.88
C TYR A 8 13.97 3.89 -5.88
N ASN A 9 13.80 3.57 -7.17
CA ASN A 9 13.87 4.55 -8.25
C ASN A 9 12.48 4.74 -8.86
N GLU A 10 11.85 5.87 -8.56
CA GLU A 10 10.49 6.22 -9.01
C GLU A 10 10.36 6.27 -10.54
N CYS A 11 11.39 6.75 -11.25
CA CYS A 11 11.35 6.87 -12.72
C CYS A 11 11.30 5.51 -13.43
N SER A 12 11.96 4.49 -12.87
CA SER A 12 12.07 3.15 -13.47
C SER A 12 11.23 2.09 -12.76
N TYR A 13 10.64 2.43 -11.61
CA TYR A 13 9.92 1.52 -10.71
C TYR A 13 10.78 0.35 -10.20
N ILE A 14 12.10 0.47 -10.29
CA ILE A 14 13.05 -0.55 -9.83
C ILE A 14 13.44 -0.30 -8.38
N MET A 15 13.28 -1.32 -7.54
CA MET A 15 13.87 -1.39 -6.22
C MET A 15 15.17 -2.19 -6.28
N THR A 16 16.29 -1.57 -5.95
CA THR A 16 17.58 -2.25 -5.80
C THR A 16 17.78 -2.62 -4.34
N VAL A 17 17.97 -3.91 -4.06
CA VAL A 17 18.19 -4.43 -2.71
C VAL A 17 19.61 -4.99 -2.58
N VAL A 18 20.28 -4.71 -1.47
CA VAL A 18 21.62 -5.19 -1.14
C VAL A 18 21.53 -6.03 0.13
N PHE A 19 22.02 -7.27 0.07
CA PHE A 19 22.01 -8.19 1.21
C PHE A 19 23.30 -8.06 2.04
N GLU A 20 23.30 -8.64 3.24
CA GLU A 20 24.47 -8.65 4.13
C GLU A 20 25.70 -9.35 3.51
N ASP A 21 25.49 -10.32 2.62
CA ASP A 21 26.57 -11.01 1.89
C ASP A 21 27.13 -10.19 0.71
N GLY A 22 26.62 -8.96 0.50
CA GLY A 22 27.02 -8.07 -0.60
C GLY A 22 26.35 -8.36 -1.93
N THR A 23 25.53 -9.41 -2.03
CA THR A 23 24.74 -9.67 -3.24
C THR A 23 23.70 -8.58 -3.45
N THR A 24 23.42 -8.26 -4.72
CA THR A 24 22.44 -7.24 -5.11
C THR A 24 21.36 -7.87 -5.98
N ARG A 25 20.10 -7.51 -5.74
CA ARG A 25 18.96 -7.92 -6.57
C ARG A 25 18.16 -6.69 -7.00
N ARG A 26 17.68 -6.70 -8.24
CA ARG A 26 16.76 -5.67 -8.75
C ARG A 26 15.36 -6.25 -8.81
N LEU A 27 14.40 -5.51 -8.29
CA LEU A 27 13.00 -5.87 -8.22
C LEU A 27 12.21 -4.87 -9.07
N ASN A 28 11.48 -5.36 -10.07
CA ASN A 28 10.54 -4.54 -10.81
C ASN A 28 9.23 -4.48 -10.01
N CYS A 29 9.02 -3.36 -9.30
CA CYS A 29 7.88 -3.24 -8.38
C CYS A 29 6.55 -3.26 -9.14
N SER A 30 6.49 -2.62 -10.31
CA SER A 30 5.28 -2.58 -11.13
C SER A 30 4.88 -3.96 -11.63
N GLU A 31 5.84 -4.77 -12.08
CA GLU A 31 5.56 -6.15 -12.51
C GLU A 31 5.11 -7.04 -11.34
N ILE A 32 5.74 -6.90 -10.17
CA ILE A 32 5.38 -7.65 -8.96
C ILE A 32 3.95 -7.29 -8.53
N GLU A 33 3.65 -5.99 -8.42
CA GLU A 33 2.33 -5.49 -8.01
C GLU A 33 1.24 -5.87 -9.01
N ALA A 34 1.53 -5.84 -10.32
CA ALA A 34 0.57 -6.23 -11.37
C ALA A 34 0.13 -7.71 -11.32
N THR A 35 0.83 -8.57 -10.57
CA THR A 35 0.38 -9.97 -10.36
C THR A 35 -0.81 -10.08 -9.39
N TYR A 36 -1.15 -9.00 -8.71
CA TYR A 36 -2.19 -8.98 -7.68
C TYR A 36 -3.30 -8.00 -8.07
N ASP A 37 -4.55 -8.43 -7.92
CA ASP A 37 -5.70 -7.54 -7.98
C ASP A 37 -5.87 -6.87 -6.60
N MET A 38 -5.40 -5.63 -6.47
CA MET A 38 -5.35 -4.89 -5.20
C MET A 38 -6.37 -3.74 -5.19
N HIS A 39 -6.97 -3.50 -4.02
CA HIS A 39 -7.82 -2.34 -3.82
C HIS A 39 -7.02 -1.03 -3.92
N ALA A 40 -7.65 0.04 -4.42
CA ALA A 40 -6.99 1.33 -4.64
C ALA A 40 -6.28 1.89 -3.40
N SER A 41 -6.84 1.69 -2.20
CA SER A 41 -6.19 2.15 -0.95
C SER A 41 -4.89 1.40 -0.66
N ALA A 42 -4.82 0.10 -0.94
CA ALA A 42 -3.58 -0.67 -0.82
C ALA A 42 -2.56 -0.25 -1.87
N CYS A 43 -2.97 0.04 -3.11
CA CYS A 43 -2.07 0.59 -4.13
C CYS A 43 -1.43 1.91 -3.66
N SER A 44 -2.23 2.87 -3.18
CA SER A 44 -1.73 4.12 -2.63
C SER A 44 -0.78 3.88 -1.46
N ARG A 45 -1.09 2.94 -0.56
CA ARG A 45 -0.22 2.58 0.55
C ARG A 45 1.12 2.00 0.08
N LEU A 46 1.12 1.14 -0.93
CA LEU A 46 2.36 0.60 -1.49
C LEU A 46 3.18 1.67 -2.21
N ILE A 47 2.57 2.66 -2.85
CA ILE A 47 3.28 3.82 -3.40
C ILE A 47 4.00 4.57 -2.27
N TRP A 48 3.25 4.93 -1.22
CA TRP A 48 3.81 5.61 -0.06
C TRP A 48 4.97 4.82 0.58
N LEU A 49 4.83 3.50 0.73
CA LEU A 49 5.90 2.65 1.27
C LEU A 49 7.14 2.69 0.39
N LYS A 50 7.01 2.59 -0.94
CA LYS A 50 8.19 2.62 -1.82
C LYS A 50 8.97 3.94 -1.72
N GLU A 51 8.26 5.07 -1.56
CA GLU A 51 8.85 6.41 -1.49
C GLU A 51 9.42 6.73 -0.09
N ASN A 52 8.71 6.35 0.98
CA ASN A 52 9.01 6.80 2.34
C ASN A 52 9.70 5.73 3.20
N ASP A 53 9.37 4.44 2.99
CA ASP A 53 9.96 3.30 3.70
C ASP A 53 10.25 2.13 2.74
N PRO A 54 11.22 2.32 1.82
CA PRO A 54 11.54 1.31 0.81
C PRO A 54 12.04 0.00 1.42
N PHE A 55 12.54 0.04 2.68
CA PHE A 55 13.03 -1.13 3.38
C PHE A 55 11.86 -2.05 3.77
N ALA A 56 10.81 -1.49 4.38
CA ALA A 56 9.60 -2.24 4.69
C ALA A 56 8.97 -2.85 3.42
N TYR A 57 8.89 -2.09 2.32
CA TYR A 57 8.40 -2.62 1.04
C TYR A 57 9.26 -3.79 0.54
N ALA A 58 10.59 -3.63 0.54
CA ALA A 58 11.51 -4.68 0.10
C ALA A 58 11.38 -5.96 0.94
N GLU A 59 11.22 -5.84 2.25
CA GLU A 59 10.98 -6.98 3.14
C GLU A 59 9.66 -7.69 2.84
N LEU A 60 8.57 -6.96 2.57
CA LEU A 60 7.29 -7.55 2.19
C LEU A 60 7.41 -8.39 0.91
N VAL A 61 8.13 -7.88 -0.10
CA VAL A 61 8.38 -8.60 -1.35
C VAL A 61 9.28 -9.82 -1.13
N LEU A 62 10.39 -9.64 -0.41
CA LEU A 62 11.37 -10.70 -0.16
C LEU A 62 10.80 -11.88 0.62
N ASN A 63 9.86 -11.60 1.53
CA ASN A 63 9.19 -12.59 2.35
C ASN A 63 7.88 -13.12 1.74
N ASN A 64 7.55 -12.74 0.49
CA ASN A 64 6.28 -13.09 -0.18
C ASN A 64 5.01 -12.70 0.61
N ASN A 65 5.09 -11.63 1.41
CA ASN A 65 3.99 -11.14 2.26
C ASN A 65 3.22 -9.96 1.66
N LEU A 66 3.64 -9.44 0.50
CA LEU A 66 3.05 -8.25 -0.13
C LEU A 66 1.53 -8.38 -0.33
N LYS A 67 1.06 -9.51 -0.88
CA LYS A 67 -0.37 -9.76 -1.11
C LYS A 67 -1.17 -9.72 0.19
N ARG A 68 -0.72 -10.46 1.20
CA ARG A 68 -1.38 -10.54 2.50
C ARG A 68 -1.45 -9.15 3.15
N TYR A 69 -0.35 -8.40 3.12
CA TYR A 69 -0.30 -7.04 3.63
C TYR A 69 -1.32 -6.13 2.92
N ALA A 70 -1.38 -6.19 1.59
CA ALA A 70 -2.33 -5.40 0.80
C ALA A 70 -3.80 -5.76 1.12
N GLU A 71 -4.12 -7.04 1.27
CA GLU A 71 -5.47 -7.50 1.64
C GLU A 71 -5.86 -7.06 3.06
N GLU A 72 -4.94 -7.18 4.03
CA GLU A 72 -5.15 -6.74 5.41
C GLU A 72 -5.34 -5.22 5.48
N TYR A 73 -4.51 -4.45 4.77
CA TYR A 73 -4.63 -2.99 4.69
C TYR A 73 -5.96 -2.57 4.06
N SER A 74 -6.34 -3.20 2.94
CA SER A 74 -7.60 -2.92 2.26
C SER A 74 -8.80 -3.17 3.17
N ARG A 75 -8.77 -4.28 3.92
CA ARG A 75 -9.84 -4.64 4.86
C ARG A 75 -9.98 -3.60 5.96
N GLU A 76 -8.87 -3.19 6.58
CA GLU A 76 -8.90 -2.21 7.65
C GLU A 76 -9.35 -0.84 7.14
N TYR A 77 -8.87 -0.43 5.97
CA TYR A 77 -9.31 0.81 5.32
C TYR A 77 -10.83 0.81 5.07
N LEU A 78 -11.38 -0.27 4.51
CA LEU A 78 -12.82 -0.38 4.24
C LEU A 78 -13.64 -0.39 5.53
N LYS A 79 -13.13 -1.00 6.61
CA LYS A 79 -13.77 -0.96 7.92
C LYS A 79 -13.86 0.47 8.44
N GLN A 80 -12.76 1.20 8.43
CA GLN A 80 -12.72 2.61 8.86
C GLN A 80 -13.62 3.49 7.98
N GLN A 81 -13.62 3.26 6.67
CA GLN A 81 -14.51 3.95 5.75
C GLN A 81 -15.98 3.72 6.07
N ASN A 82 -16.37 2.47 6.36
CA ASN A 82 -17.74 2.13 6.71
C ASN A 82 -18.15 2.75 8.05
N GLU A 83 -17.30 2.71 9.06
CA GLU A 83 -17.55 3.34 10.37
C GLU A 83 -17.75 4.86 10.21
N LEU A 84 -16.90 5.53 9.41
CA LEU A 84 -17.06 6.95 9.12
C LEU A 84 -18.34 7.22 8.30
N ALA A 85 -18.64 6.37 7.32
CA ALA A 85 -19.86 6.50 6.52
C ALA A 85 -21.12 6.37 7.40
N GLU A 86 -21.16 5.43 8.35
CA GLU A 86 -22.27 5.27 9.30
C GLU A 86 -22.46 6.50 10.18
N GLN A 87 -21.36 7.13 10.63
CA GLN A 87 -21.43 8.40 11.36
C GLN A 87 -21.98 9.53 10.48
N LEU A 88 -21.62 9.56 9.21
CA LEU A 88 -22.08 10.54 8.24
C LEU A 88 -23.52 10.30 7.78
N GLU A 89 -23.99 9.05 7.73
CA GLU A 89 -25.38 8.69 7.42
C GLU A 89 -26.38 9.31 8.41
N ALA A 90 -25.97 9.49 9.67
CA ALA A 90 -26.78 10.19 10.66
C ALA A 90 -26.99 11.68 10.29
N HIS A 91 -26.08 12.26 9.49
CA HIS A 91 -26.11 13.65 9.05
C HIS A 91 -26.65 13.81 7.61
N TYR A 92 -26.39 12.83 6.76
CA TYR A 92 -26.77 12.79 5.36
C TYR A 92 -27.68 11.58 5.13
N GLN A 93 -28.95 11.80 4.78
CA GLN A 93 -29.95 10.72 4.52
C GLN A 93 -29.65 9.88 3.27
N ASP A 94 -28.48 10.02 2.65
CA ASP A 94 -28.01 9.25 1.51
C ASP A 94 -26.70 8.51 1.86
N LYS A 95 -26.81 7.18 1.91
CA LYS A 95 -25.71 6.25 2.23
C LYS A 95 -24.59 6.28 1.20
N ALA A 96 -24.90 6.38 -0.09
CA ALA A 96 -23.89 6.42 -1.14
C ALA A 96 -23.09 7.72 -1.09
N TYR A 97 -23.78 8.83 -0.79
CA TYR A 97 -23.14 10.13 -0.60
C TYR A 97 -22.24 10.15 0.64
N ALA A 98 -22.72 9.61 1.78
CA ALA A 98 -21.93 9.47 3.00
C ALA A 98 -20.66 8.61 2.78
N GLN A 99 -20.77 7.50 2.06
CA GLN A 99 -19.63 6.66 1.68
C GLN A 99 -18.62 7.38 0.78
N ALA A 100 -19.10 8.17 -0.19
CA ALA A 100 -18.22 8.96 -1.06
C ALA A 100 -17.46 10.03 -0.27
N ILE A 101 -18.12 10.73 0.65
CA ILE A 101 -17.49 11.70 1.55
C ILE A 101 -16.46 11.01 2.44
N ALA A 102 -16.81 9.89 3.07
CA ALA A 102 -15.88 9.13 3.92
C ALA A 102 -14.61 8.76 3.15
N ARG A 103 -14.77 8.30 1.89
CA ARG A 103 -13.64 8.00 1.00
C ARG A 103 -12.75 9.22 0.77
N GLU A 104 -13.33 10.36 0.41
CA GLU A 104 -12.59 11.60 0.13
C GLU A 104 -11.85 12.13 1.37
N ILE A 105 -12.51 12.11 2.53
CA ILE A 105 -11.89 12.51 3.81
C ILE A 105 -10.66 11.65 4.08
N MET A 106 -10.78 10.33 3.93
CA MET A 106 -9.69 9.41 4.19
C MET A 106 -8.55 9.49 3.16
N MET A 107 -8.83 9.85 1.89
CA MET A 107 -7.80 9.99 0.85
C MET A 107 -6.99 11.30 0.94
N ARG A 108 -7.53 12.34 1.59
CA ARG A 108 -6.87 13.66 1.71
C ARG A 108 -6.14 13.87 3.05
N GLY A 109 -6.13 12.86 3.92
CA GLY A 109 -5.61 12.94 5.28
C GLY A 109 -4.15 12.49 5.46
N ASP A 110 -3.49 12.01 4.40
CA ASP A 110 -2.09 11.55 4.43
C ASP A 110 -1.09 12.66 4.07
#